data_AF-A0A8B6CSM5-F1
#
_entry.id   AF-A0A8B6CSM5-F1
#
_cell.length_a   1.000
_cell.length_b   1.000
_cell.length_c   1.000
_cell.angle_alpha   90.00
_cell.angle_beta   90.00
_cell.angle_gamma   90.00
#
_symmetry.space_group_name_H-M   'P 1'
#
loop_
_entity.id
_entity.type
_entity.pdbx_description
1 polymer ?
#
loop_
_entity_poly.entity_id
_entity_poly.type
_entity_poly.pdbx_seq_one_letter_code
_entity_poly.pdbx_strand_id
1 'polypeptide(L)'
;MPLKWIPLEDQLIKHRKMGKNILPFHTIKEINDESHCLIADEGELKMFLKFHHDLGTVIYFDDVPDFIIINPNWFVKALRCIVSARDFISENLQLNWKDYEETGCIGIKMIQTIFQQKDPELAHNQEHIMHLLEKYDIVVEMPNVVRQKENEKLYCVPCIVKSSAIESITNNFVGQEKTSFLCFEFEFLPPVFFCHLVVYLLRRYNLSNESSSSSRKALYRGACVFDIDFTGCEKLFLCKYQNTIQVQIWRWNTTITCSGQRIRLDIEDDLTYIQRKYRLDSLKNYILKVKCQFSESTSLEGMVELGPLVNTEKKFYCNVHGYTHSTENIRKTWAFNRGEDKISKLTDESMNLIRIQKISTELMCDILYELLLHDNYVGLKPRDESNITDLYSKIRGQNLRVPSNGWGGQRFPNESIQTNTGDDVERIRLIRNKLQHSSQFQMSDSEYNERIQQLTRLTERFEFLLQPRESYIARLNKIRTAELGEIDLATCINVLIKEVPRFVAWLHGRQPNLSKKRNFWRQRWIWKIGLGVLDIMLQPERSIFSWLID
;
A
#
# COMPACT_ATOMS: atom_id res chain seq x y z
N MET A 1 17.93 -12.52 -25.75
CA MET A 1 17.13 -11.55 -26.50
C MET A 1 16.75 -12.19 -27.83
N PRO A 2 15.50 -12.13 -28.29
CA PRO A 2 15.09 -12.65 -29.59
C PRO A 2 15.86 -11.97 -30.75
N LEU A 3 16.30 -12.73 -31.74
CA LEU A 3 17.04 -12.17 -32.90
C LEU A 3 16.22 -11.13 -33.68
N LYS A 4 14.90 -11.30 -33.73
CA LYS A 4 13.97 -10.35 -34.36
C LYS A 4 13.92 -8.96 -33.73
N TRP A 5 14.44 -8.79 -32.51
CA TRP A 5 14.49 -7.48 -31.85
C TRP A 5 15.71 -6.65 -32.26
N ILE A 6 16.77 -7.29 -32.79
CA ILE A 6 18.03 -6.63 -33.15
C ILE A 6 17.82 -5.53 -34.21
N PRO A 7 17.06 -5.75 -35.30
CA PRO A 7 16.90 -4.71 -36.32
C PRO A 7 16.24 -3.44 -35.79
N LEU A 8 15.23 -3.57 -34.92
CA LEU A 8 14.59 -2.41 -34.29
C LEU A 8 15.56 -1.72 -33.30
N GLU A 9 16.31 -2.47 -32.50
CA GLU A 9 17.35 -1.92 -31.63
C GLU A 9 18.39 -1.10 -32.43
N ASP A 10 18.87 -1.62 -33.55
CA ASP A 10 19.82 -0.92 -34.43
C ASP A 10 19.23 0.38 -34.98
N GLN A 11 17.94 0.39 -35.35
CA GLN A 11 17.28 1.62 -35.79
C GLN A 11 17.18 2.65 -34.66
N LEU A 12 16.80 2.23 -33.44
CA LEU A 12 16.78 3.14 -32.28
C LEU A 12 18.17 3.72 -31.99
N ILE A 13 19.24 2.93 -32.14
CA ILE A 13 20.62 3.40 -32.02
C ILE A 13 20.95 4.42 -33.12
N LYS A 14 20.52 4.21 -34.36
CA LYS A 14 20.71 5.17 -35.46
C LYS A 14 20.00 6.49 -35.17
N HIS A 15 18.73 6.46 -34.74
CA HIS A 15 18.00 7.67 -34.35
C HIS A 15 18.70 8.42 -33.22
N ARG A 16 19.23 7.71 -32.22
CA ARG A 16 20.04 8.32 -31.15
C ARG A 16 21.29 8.99 -31.70
N LYS A 17 22.01 8.34 -32.63
CA LYS A 17 23.20 8.91 -33.30
C LYS A 17 22.87 10.13 -34.16
N MET A 18 21.65 10.21 -34.69
CA MET A 18 21.11 11.39 -35.38
C MET A 18 20.67 12.51 -34.41
N GLY A 19 20.88 12.34 -33.10
CA GLY A 19 20.56 13.34 -32.08
C GLY A 19 19.13 13.29 -31.55
N LYS A 20 18.32 12.29 -31.91
CA LYS A 20 16.97 12.13 -31.37
C LYS A 20 17.02 11.58 -29.95
N ASN A 21 16.35 12.25 -29.02
CA ASN A 21 16.32 11.85 -27.61
C ASN A 21 15.02 11.16 -27.21
N ILE A 22 13.91 11.55 -27.84
CA ILE A 22 12.55 11.08 -27.57
C ILE A 22 11.84 10.80 -28.89
N LEU A 23 10.99 9.77 -28.91
CA LEU A 23 10.15 9.43 -30.06
C LEU A 23 8.74 9.08 -29.59
N PRO A 24 7.70 9.48 -30.33
CA PRO A 24 6.35 8.98 -30.10
C PRO A 24 6.23 7.46 -30.30
N PHE A 25 5.26 6.83 -29.64
CA PHE A 25 5.03 5.38 -29.82
C PHE A 25 4.69 5.00 -31.27
N HIS A 26 3.88 5.82 -31.94
CA HIS A 26 3.52 5.57 -33.34
C HIS A 26 4.76 5.58 -34.26
N THR A 27 5.72 6.47 -34.00
CA THR A 27 6.98 6.52 -34.77
C THR A 27 7.82 5.26 -34.53
N ILE A 28 7.84 4.71 -33.31
CA ILE A 28 8.52 3.42 -33.06
C ILE A 28 7.82 2.29 -33.84
N LYS A 29 6.50 2.33 -33.94
CA LYS A 29 5.74 1.37 -34.75
C LYS A 29 6.08 1.47 -36.23
N GLU A 30 6.14 2.68 -36.77
CA GLU A 30 6.56 2.92 -38.17
C GLU A 30 7.99 2.42 -38.43
N ILE A 31 8.94 2.72 -37.54
CA ILE A 31 10.32 2.22 -37.63
C ILE A 31 10.36 0.69 -37.58
N ASN A 32 9.53 0.07 -36.75
CA ASN A 32 9.40 -1.38 -36.69
C ASN A 32 8.82 -1.94 -37.99
N ASP A 33 7.80 -1.30 -38.56
CA ASP A 33 7.12 -1.70 -39.80
C ASP A 33 8.05 -1.57 -41.03
N GLU A 34 8.97 -0.62 -41.01
CA GLU A 34 10.02 -0.45 -42.02
C GLU A 34 11.24 -1.37 -41.81
N SER A 35 11.34 -2.01 -40.64
CA SER A 35 12.47 -2.88 -40.33
C SER A 35 12.35 -4.25 -41.01
N HIS A 36 13.49 -4.82 -41.43
CA HIS A 36 13.53 -6.13 -42.10
C HIS A 36 13.05 -7.31 -41.24
N CYS A 37 12.77 -7.11 -39.95
CA CYS A 37 12.19 -8.13 -39.05
C CYS A 37 11.07 -7.51 -38.20
N LEU A 38 9.86 -7.56 -38.74
CA LEU A 38 8.65 -7.03 -38.12
C LEU A 38 8.36 -7.68 -36.77
N ILE A 39 8.26 -6.88 -35.71
CA ILE A 39 7.52 -7.27 -34.51
C ILE A 39 6.04 -7.05 -34.81
N ALA A 40 5.34 -8.11 -35.23
CA ALA A 40 3.97 -8.03 -35.75
C ALA A 40 2.91 -7.74 -34.67
N ASP A 41 3.20 -8.04 -33.41
CA ASP A 41 2.28 -7.87 -32.29
C ASP A 41 2.65 -6.66 -31.44
N GLU A 42 1.67 -5.78 -31.16
CA GLU A 42 1.88 -4.62 -30.29
C GLU A 42 2.25 -5.04 -28.86
N GLY A 43 1.70 -6.16 -28.38
CA GLY A 43 2.07 -6.72 -27.08
C GLY A 43 3.56 -7.11 -27.00
N GLU A 44 4.07 -7.69 -28.08
CA GLU A 44 5.49 -7.98 -28.22
C GLU A 44 6.34 -6.71 -28.35
N LEU A 45 5.89 -5.68 -29.08
CA LEU A 45 6.60 -4.41 -29.16
C LEU A 45 6.71 -3.74 -27.78
N LYS A 46 5.64 -3.77 -26.98
CA LYS A 46 5.68 -3.32 -25.57
C LYS A 46 6.63 -4.18 -24.73
N MET A 47 6.73 -5.48 -25.00
CA MET A 47 7.68 -6.36 -24.33
C MET A 47 9.13 -6.02 -24.68
N PHE A 48 9.41 -5.69 -25.94
CA PHE A 48 10.70 -5.16 -26.40
C PHE A 48 11.05 -3.86 -25.68
N LEU A 49 10.14 -2.88 -25.65
CA LEU A 49 10.36 -1.60 -24.98
C LEU A 49 10.58 -1.77 -23.48
N LYS A 50 9.79 -2.64 -22.82
CA LYS A 50 10.06 -3.03 -21.43
C LYS A 50 11.43 -3.66 -21.30
N PHE A 51 11.82 -4.57 -22.18
CA PHE A 51 13.14 -5.20 -22.08
C PHE A 51 14.26 -4.15 -22.10
N HIS A 52 14.20 -3.20 -23.03
CA HIS A 52 15.17 -2.10 -23.14
C HIS A 52 15.05 -1.06 -22.02
N HIS A 53 13.87 -0.86 -21.45
CA HIS A 53 13.69 -0.03 -20.25
C HIS A 53 14.52 -0.56 -19.09
N ASP A 54 14.49 -1.87 -18.86
CA ASP A 54 15.18 -2.49 -17.72
C ASP A 54 16.62 -2.88 -17.99
N LEU A 55 17.05 -2.83 -19.25
CA LEU A 55 18.46 -2.75 -19.62
C LEU A 55 18.99 -1.34 -19.57
N GLY A 56 18.11 -0.36 -19.74
CA GLY A 56 18.45 1.02 -19.64
C GLY A 56 18.86 1.77 -20.84
N THR A 57 18.55 1.19 -21.96
CA THR A 57 18.84 1.78 -23.24
C THR A 57 17.68 2.69 -23.67
N VAL A 58 16.51 2.57 -23.03
CA VAL A 58 15.29 3.33 -23.30
C VAL A 58 14.59 3.65 -21.97
N ILE A 59 13.72 4.66 -21.91
CA ILE A 59 12.76 4.83 -20.81
C ILE A 59 11.36 4.70 -21.38
N TYR A 60 10.59 3.76 -20.81
CA TYR A 60 9.25 3.43 -21.27
C TYR A 60 8.38 2.99 -20.08
N PHE A 61 7.17 3.52 -20.00
CA PHE A 61 6.14 3.09 -19.06
C PHE A 61 4.85 2.78 -19.82
N ASP A 62 4.25 1.62 -19.57
CA ASP A 62 3.00 1.19 -20.25
C ASP A 62 1.86 2.20 -20.08
N ASP A 63 1.80 2.84 -18.91
CA ASP A 63 0.75 3.78 -18.53
C ASP A 63 1.07 5.23 -18.90
N VAL A 64 2.23 5.48 -19.51
CA VAL A 64 2.59 6.75 -20.16
C VAL A 64 3.21 6.44 -21.53
N PRO A 65 2.43 5.82 -22.46
CA PRO A 65 3.01 5.20 -23.65
C PRO A 65 3.38 6.22 -24.73
N ASP A 66 2.81 7.42 -24.70
CA ASP A 66 2.77 8.35 -25.84
C ASP A 66 4.17 8.74 -26.34
N PHE A 67 5.13 8.85 -25.42
CA PHE A 67 6.51 9.17 -25.74
C PHE A 67 7.49 8.21 -25.05
N ILE A 68 8.53 7.87 -25.80
CA ILE A 68 9.58 6.94 -25.40
C ILE A 68 10.91 7.68 -25.47
N ILE A 69 11.60 7.77 -24.33
CA ILE A 69 12.94 8.37 -24.31
C ILE A 69 13.94 7.32 -24.77
N ILE A 70 14.39 7.46 -26.01
CA ILE A 70 15.38 6.57 -26.63
C ILE A 70 16.82 6.93 -26.25
N ASN A 71 17.04 8.08 -25.61
CA ASN A 71 18.31 8.48 -25.02
C ASN A 71 18.18 8.76 -23.52
N PRO A 72 18.38 7.77 -22.64
CA PRO A 72 18.24 7.95 -21.19
C PRO A 72 19.15 9.02 -20.58
N ASN A 73 20.32 9.28 -21.18
CA ASN A 73 21.22 10.35 -20.72
C ASN A 73 20.60 11.74 -20.89
N TRP A 74 19.70 11.92 -21.86
CA TRP A 74 18.96 13.16 -22.03
C TRP A 74 17.96 13.39 -20.89
N PHE A 75 17.25 12.35 -20.45
CA PHE A 75 16.41 12.42 -19.25
C PHE A 75 17.23 12.70 -17.97
N VAL A 76 18.44 12.14 -17.87
CA VAL A 76 19.37 12.45 -16.76
C VAL A 76 19.75 13.93 -16.75
N LYS A 77 19.86 14.61 -17.90
CA LYS A 77 20.04 16.07 -17.92
C LYS A 77 18.84 16.78 -17.31
N ALA A 78 17.62 16.35 -17.61
CA ALA A 78 16.40 16.88 -17.02
C ALA A 78 16.40 16.73 -15.48
N LEU A 79 16.75 15.54 -14.99
CA LEU A 79 16.92 15.27 -13.55
C LEU A 79 17.91 16.25 -12.92
N ARG A 80 19.11 16.40 -13.51
CA ARG A 80 20.14 17.33 -13.01
C ARG A 80 19.66 18.78 -12.96
N CYS A 81 18.85 19.20 -13.92
CA CYS A 81 18.24 20.53 -13.94
C CYS A 81 17.26 20.76 -12.79
N ILE A 82 16.72 19.70 -12.17
CA ILE A 82 15.77 19.81 -11.07
C ILE A 82 16.46 19.58 -9.72
N VAL A 83 17.36 18.60 -9.63
CA VAL A 83 17.97 18.17 -8.37
C VAL A 83 19.35 18.78 -8.08
N SER A 84 20.03 19.37 -9.07
CA SER A 84 21.42 19.84 -8.97
C SER A 84 21.67 21.20 -9.62
N ALA A 85 20.62 21.96 -9.93
CA ALA A 85 20.70 23.02 -10.93
C ALA A 85 21.57 24.24 -10.57
N ARG A 86 22.11 24.33 -9.34
CA ARG A 86 22.95 25.46 -8.92
C ARG A 86 24.20 25.62 -9.79
N ASP A 87 24.82 24.50 -10.20
CA ASP A 87 26.02 24.51 -11.05
C ASP A 87 25.71 24.74 -12.53
N PHE A 88 24.42 24.85 -12.86
CA PHE A 88 23.94 24.81 -14.23
C PHE A 88 23.23 26.11 -14.62
N ILE A 89 22.72 26.94 -13.72
CA ILE A 89 21.95 28.14 -14.12
C ILE A 89 22.85 29.38 -14.16
N SER A 90 22.73 30.20 -15.20
CA SER A 90 23.43 31.49 -15.33
C SER A 90 23.01 32.49 -14.23
N GLU A 91 23.92 33.38 -13.82
CA GLU A 91 23.77 34.34 -12.70
C GLU A 91 22.45 35.14 -12.67
N ASN A 92 21.78 35.32 -13.81
CA ASN A 92 20.55 36.13 -13.93
C ASN A 92 19.27 35.51 -13.32
N LEU A 93 19.26 34.24 -12.89
CA LEU A 93 18.11 33.60 -12.21
C LEU A 93 18.28 33.43 -10.69
N GLN A 94 19.32 34.01 -10.11
CA GLN A 94 19.70 33.78 -8.71
C GLN A 94 18.62 34.18 -7.68
N LEU A 95 17.66 35.04 -8.03
CA LEU A 95 16.70 35.59 -7.08
C LEU A 95 15.67 34.59 -6.52
N ASN A 96 15.44 33.42 -7.14
CA ASN A 96 14.47 32.42 -6.63
C ASN A 96 15.09 31.04 -6.30
N TRP A 97 16.40 30.86 -6.49
CA TRP A 97 17.04 29.56 -6.26
C TRP A 97 17.25 29.27 -4.77
N LYS A 98 17.59 30.30 -4.00
CA LYS A 98 17.74 30.19 -2.54
C LYS A 98 16.43 29.72 -1.91
N ASP A 99 15.30 30.26 -2.34
CA ASP A 99 13.97 29.86 -1.89
C ASP A 99 13.67 28.39 -2.25
N TYR A 100 14.06 27.94 -3.44
CA TYR A 100 13.90 26.53 -3.82
C TYR A 100 14.77 25.59 -2.99
N GLU A 101 16.04 25.92 -2.74
CA GLU A 101 16.91 25.13 -1.85
C GLU A 101 16.42 25.10 -0.39
N GLU A 102 15.74 26.16 0.05
CA GLU A 102 15.22 26.27 1.40
C GLU A 102 13.87 25.60 1.60
N THR A 103 12.98 25.66 0.60
CA THR A 103 11.62 25.13 0.68
C THR A 103 11.46 23.75 0.04
N GLY A 104 12.35 23.40 -0.91
CA GLY A 104 12.20 22.25 -1.78
C GLY A 104 11.10 22.39 -2.82
N CYS A 105 10.47 23.56 -2.96
CA CYS A 105 9.33 23.76 -3.85
C CYS A 105 9.68 24.66 -5.03
N ILE A 106 9.23 24.26 -6.23
CA ILE A 106 9.49 24.97 -7.48
C ILE A 106 8.24 25.03 -8.35
N GLY A 107 7.94 26.22 -8.87
CA GLY A 107 6.78 26.43 -9.76
C GLY A 107 7.07 25.97 -11.19
N ILE A 108 6.03 25.52 -11.90
CA ILE A 108 6.16 24.98 -13.26
C ILE A 108 6.76 25.97 -14.27
N LYS A 109 6.52 27.28 -14.11
CA LYS A 109 7.12 28.32 -14.97
C LYS A 109 8.64 28.44 -14.78
N MET A 110 9.10 28.22 -13.55
CA MET A 110 10.53 28.21 -13.24
C MET A 110 11.18 26.98 -13.87
N ILE A 111 10.54 25.81 -13.76
CA ILE A 111 10.98 24.59 -14.46
C ILE A 111 11.11 24.83 -15.96
N GLN A 112 10.10 25.45 -16.58
CA GLN A 112 10.11 25.77 -18.02
C GLN A 112 11.30 26.64 -18.39
N THR A 113 11.59 27.65 -17.56
CA THR A 113 12.71 28.56 -17.77
C THR A 113 14.05 27.83 -17.65
N ILE A 114 14.21 26.97 -16.64
CA ILE A 114 15.42 26.16 -16.45
C ILE A 114 15.63 25.23 -17.64
N PHE A 115 14.59 24.52 -18.09
CA PHE A 115 14.67 23.63 -19.24
C PHE A 115 15.00 24.41 -20.52
N GLN A 116 14.35 25.54 -20.76
CA GLN A 116 14.57 26.37 -21.97
C GLN A 116 16.02 26.85 -22.07
N GLN A 117 16.64 27.22 -20.95
CA GLN A 117 18.03 27.65 -20.91
C GLN A 117 19.02 26.51 -21.13
N LYS A 118 18.63 25.26 -20.81
CA LYS A 118 19.51 24.11 -20.90
C LYS A 118 19.41 23.34 -22.19
N ASP A 119 18.20 23.08 -22.62
CA ASP A 119 17.92 22.33 -23.81
C ASP A 119 16.47 22.64 -24.23
N PRO A 120 16.26 23.37 -25.34
CA PRO A 120 14.91 23.68 -25.83
C PRO A 120 14.04 22.42 -26.04
N GLU A 121 14.64 21.25 -26.31
CA GLU A 121 13.89 19.99 -26.44
C GLU A 121 13.32 19.56 -25.08
N LEU A 122 14.03 19.80 -23.96
CA LEU A 122 13.49 19.54 -22.61
C LEU A 122 12.29 20.44 -22.33
N ALA A 123 12.38 21.71 -22.73
CA ALA A 123 11.33 22.70 -22.52
C ALA A 123 10.08 22.38 -23.35
N HIS A 124 10.27 21.90 -24.57
CA HIS A 124 9.18 21.46 -25.44
C HIS A 124 8.46 20.22 -24.90
N ASN A 125 9.20 19.31 -24.25
CA ASN A 125 8.67 18.05 -23.71
C ASN A 125 8.44 18.09 -22.17
N GLN A 126 8.31 19.29 -21.58
CA GLN A 126 8.27 19.46 -20.12
C GLN A 126 7.18 18.60 -19.47
N GLU A 127 5.97 18.59 -20.01
CA GLU A 127 4.86 17.84 -19.44
C GLU A 127 5.18 16.35 -19.30
N HIS A 128 5.67 15.73 -20.38
CA HIS A 128 6.03 14.32 -20.35
C HIS A 128 7.20 14.04 -19.38
N ILE A 129 8.20 14.92 -19.34
CA ILE A 129 9.33 14.81 -18.41
C ILE A 129 8.84 14.88 -16.96
N MET A 130 7.94 15.80 -16.63
CA MET A 130 7.38 15.93 -15.28
C MET A 130 6.59 14.68 -14.87
N HIS A 131 5.79 14.10 -15.76
CA HIS A 131 5.10 12.83 -15.50
C HIS A 131 6.11 11.70 -15.18
N LEU A 132 7.23 11.64 -15.91
CA LEU A 132 8.28 10.67 -15.60
C LEU A 132 8.96 10.95 -14.25
N LEU A 133 9.25 12.21 -13.92
CA LEU A 133 9.85 12.59 -12.63
C LEU A 133 8.94 12.20 -11.45
N GLU A 134 7.63 12.39 -11.58
CA GLU A 134 6.65 11.91 -10.60
C GLU A 134 6.59 10.38 -10.55
N LYS A 135 6.66 9.72 -11.71
CA LYS A 135 6.68 8.26 -11.81
C LYS A 135 7.88 7.66 -11.08
N TYR A 136 9.02 8.36 -11.06
CA TYR A 136 10.21 7.99 -10.30
C TYR A 136 10.21 8.50 -8.85
N ASP A 137 9.10 9.06 -8.35
CA ASP A 137 9.00 9.65 -7.01
C ASP A 137 10.14 10.64 -6.70
N ILE A 138 10.61 11.39 -7.71
CA ILE A 138 11.61 12.46 -7.56
C ILE A 138 10.92 13.77 -7.16
N VAL A 139 9.75 14.01 -7.75
CA VAL A 139 8.93 15.19 -7.52
C VAL A 139 7.49 14.80 -7.17
N VAL A 140 6.77 15.71 -6.55
CA VAL A 140 5.34 15.60 -6.29
C VAL A 140 4.65 16.92 -6.56
N GLU A 141 3.59 16.92 -7.36
CA GLU A 141 2.68 18.06 -7.46
C GLU A 141 2.02 18.31 -6.10
N MET A 142 2.20 19.52 -5.56
CA MET A 142 1.62 19.92 -4.28
C MET A 142 0.11 20.16 -4.45
N PRO A 143 -0.72 19.77 -3.48
CA PRO A 143 -2.16 20.04 -3.54
C PRO A 143 -2.41 21.55 -3.69
N ASN A 144 -3.27 21.94 -4.63
CA ASN A 144 -3.63 23.34 -4.85
C ASN A 144 -4.21 23.94 -3.56
N VAL A 145 -3.41 24.72 -2.84
CA VAL A 145 -3.91 25.53 -1.73
C VAL A 145 -4.79 26.60 -2.36
N VAL A 146 -6.08 26.57 -2.01
CA VAL A 146 -7.15 27.44 -2.52
C VAL A 146 -6.60 28.85 -2.83
N ARG A 147 -6.64 29.23 -4.12
CA ARG A 147 -6.20 30.50 -4.76
C ARG A 147 -4.89 30.47 -5.59
N GLN A 148 -4.62 29.42 -6.34
CA GLN A 148 -3.70 29.51 -7.47
C GLN A 148 -4.48 29.46 -8.78
N LYS A 149 -4.18 30.37 -9.72
CA LYS A 149 -4.74 30.31 -11.08
C LYS A 149 -4.30 28.97 -11.69
N GLU A 150 -5.12 28.38 -12.57
CA GLU A 150 -4.91 27.04 -13.18
C GLU A 150 -3.51 26.80 -13.80
N ASN A 151 -2.71 27.86 -14.01
CA ASN A 151 -1.36 27.84 -14.57
C ASN A 151 -0.22 28.02 -13.55
N GLU A 152 -0.44 27.73 -12.25
CA GLU A 152 0.55 27.91 -11.17
C GLU A 152 0.89 26.61 -10.42
N LYS A 153 0.93 25.47 -11.12
CA LYS A 153 1.37 24.20 -10.50
C LYS A 153 2.70 24.36 -9.76
N LEU A 154 2.72 23.88 -8.50
CA LEU A 154 3.88 23.87 -7.63
C LEU A 154 4.32 22.42 -7.38
N TYR A 155 5.60 22.14 -7.57
CA TYR A 155 6.16 20.81 -7.33
C TYR A 155 7.12 20.85 -6.14
N CYS A 156 7.09 19.83 -5.31
CA CYS A 156 8.05 19.62 -4.25
C CYS A 156 9.09 18.56 -4.67
N VAL A 157 10.36 18.82 -4.34
CA VAL A 157 11.54 18.01 -4.66
C VAL A 157 12.31 17.76 -3.36
N PRO A 158 11.92 16.75 -2.56
CA PRO A 158 12.40 16.60 -1.18
C PRO A 158 13.92 16.47 -1.04
N CYS A 159 14.61 16.02 -2.08
CA CYS A 159 16.04 15.77 -2.02
C CYS A 159 16.92 17.01 -2.17
N ILE A 160 16.39 18.15 -2.64
CA ILE A 160 17.19 19.37 -2.83
C ILE A 160 17.32 20.18 -1.54
N VAL A 161 16.42 19.95 -0.58
CA VAL A 161 16.34 20.75 0.63
C VAL A 161 17.63 20.64 1.42
N LYS A 162 18.09 21.76 1.98
CA LYS A 162 19.30 21.79 2.81
C LYS A 162 19.16 20.93 4.06
N SER A 163 20.28 20.39 4.50
CA SER A 163 20.38 19.78 5.82
C SER A 163 20.22 20.84 6.90
N SER A 164 19.46 20.51 7.93
CA SER A 164 19.43 21.24 9.20
C SER A 164 19.70 20.23 10.31
N ALA A 165 20.30 20.69 11.41
CA ALA A 165 20.43 19.85 12.59
C ALA A 165 19.02 19.47 13.09
N ILE A 166 18.80 18.19 13.39
CA ILE A 166 17.47 17.71 13.78
C ILE A 166 17.02 18.42 15.06
N GLU A 167 17.95 18.73 15.96
CA GLU A 167 17.71 19.50 17.17
C GLU A 167 17.12 20.88 16.86
N SER A 168 17.67 21.59 15.87
CA SER A 168 17.17 22.90 15.44
C SER A 168 15.73 22.81 14.94
N ILE A 169 15.38 21.72 14.25
CA ILE A 169 14.01 21.48 13.79
C ILE A 169 13.10 21.27 15.00
N THR A 170 13.48 20.37 15.93
CA THR A 170 12.65 20.08 17.11
C THR A 170 12.46 21.29 18.02
N ASN A 171 13.44 22.20 18.08
CA ASN A 171 13.36 23.43 18.86
C ASN A 171 12.35 24.46 18.30
N ASN A 172 11.97 24.35 17.03
CA ASN A 172 10.91 25.19 16.46
C ASN A 172 9.51 24.75 16.96
N PHE A 173 9.40 23.54 17.50
CA PHE A 173 8.16 22.95 17.97
C PHE A 173 8.31 22.61 19.46
N VAL A 174 8.24 23.59 20.36
CA VAL A 174 8.36 23.38 21.82
C VAL A 174 6.98 23.43 22.49
N GLY A 175 6.85 22.78 23.66
CA GLY A 175 5.65 22.87 24.50
C GLY A 175 4.55 21.85 24.18
N GLN A 176 4.87 20.81 23.41
CA GLN A 176 3.97 19.75 23.01
C GLN A 176 4.02 18.53 23.94
N GLU A 177 2.91 17.80 24.01
CA GLU A 177 2.93 16.41 24.45
C GLU A 177 3.46 15.54 23.30
N LYS A 178 4.35 14.58 23.61
CA LYS A 178 4.98 13.72 22.61
C LYS A 178 4.62 12.26 22.88
N THR A 179 4.35 11.50 21.81
CA THR A 179 4.26 10.04 21.93
C THR A 179 5.65 9.41 22.01
N SER A 180 5.72 8.12 22.35
CA SER A 180 6.95 7.34 22.14
C SER A 180 7.33 7.34 20.66
N PHE A 181 8.61 7.22 20.33
CA PHE A 181 8.99 7.06 18.93
C PHE A 181 8.67 5.64 18.46
N LEU A 182 8.14 5.55 17.24
CA LEU A 182 8.14 4.33 16.45
C LEU A 182 9.35 4.37 15.50
N CYS A 183 10.12 3.28 15.47
CA CYS A 183 11.35 3.21 14.72
C CYS A 183 11.34 2.01 13.77
N PHE A 184 11.66 2.27 12.51
CA PHE A 184 11.86 1.29 11.46
C PHE A 184 13.37 1.16 11.26
N GLU A 185 13.95 0.13 11.89
CA GLU A 185 15.39 -0.12 11.81
C GLU A 185 15.69 -1.05 10.63
N PHE A 186 16.55 -0.61 9.72
CA PHE A 186 16.99 -1.36 8.56
C PHE A 186 18.44 -1.82 8.74
N GLU A 187 18.81 -2.93 8.10
CA GLU A 187 20.23 -3.32 7.99
C GLU A 187 21.04 -2.27 7.22
N PHE A 188 20.43 -1.72 6.16
CA PHE A 188 20.97 -0.63 5.37
C PHE A 188 19.81 0.25 4.90
N LEU A 189 19.91 1.58 5.05
CA LEU A 189 18.90 2.52 4.56
C LEU A 189 19.46 3.33 3.37
N PRO A 190 19.04 3.04 2.12
CA PRO A 190 19.52 3.80 0.98
C PRO A 190 19.17 5.30 1.11
N PRO A 191 20.09 6.22 0.82
CA PRO A 191 19.87 7.66 0.96
C PRO A 191 18.56 8.19 0.35
N VAL A 192 18.18 7.69 -0.83
CA VAL A 192 16.99 8.10 -1.60
C VAL A 192 15.69 7.50 -1.05
N PHE A 193 15.77 6.38 -0.31
CA PHE A 193 14.58 5.67 0.17
C PHE A 193 13.72 6.54 1.11
N PHE A 194 14.37 7.35 1.94
CA PHE A 194 13.67 8.34 2.76
C PHE A 194 12.95 9.40 1.92
N CYS A 195 13.56 9.90 0.84
CA CYS A 195 12.93 10.87 -0.05
C CYS A 195 11.68 10.29 -0.72
N HIS A 196 11.73 9.03 -1.15
CA HIS A 196 10.53 8.36 -1.66
C HIS A 196 9.42 8.33 -0.59
N LEU A 197 9.73 7.93 0.66
CA LEU A 197 8.74 7.93 1.72
C LEU A 197 8.13 9.33 1.94
N VAL A 198 8.96 10.38 1.94
CA VAL A 198 8.48 11.77 2.05
C VAL A 198 7.53 12.12 0.90
N VAL A 199 7.80 11.70 -0.34
CA VAL A 199 6.90 11.89 -1.49
C VAL A 199 5.52 11.24 -1.24
N TYR A 200 5.46 10.01 -0.71
CA TYR A 200 4.15 9.38 -0.39
C TYR A 200 3.41 10.14 0.71
N LEU A 201 4.13 10.61 1.73
CA LEU A 201 3.53 11.36 2.82
C LEU A 201 3.05 12.75 2.37
N LEU A 202 3.76 13.42 1.47
CA LEU A 202 3.33 14.69 0.85
C LEU A 202 2.04 14.55 0.03
N ARG A 203 1.75 13.35 -0.51
CA ARG A 203 0.48 13.07 -1.18
C ARG A 203 -0.69 12.91 -0.19
N ARG A 204 -0.40 12.64 1.09
CA ARG A 204 -1.41 12.34 2.12
C ARG A 204 -1.61 13.47 3.12
N TYR A 205 -0.54 14.15 3.50
CA TYR A 205 -0.52 15.14 4.56
C TYR A 205 0.09 16.47 4.09
N ASN A 206 -0.35 17.55 4.72
CA ASN A 206 0.23 18.87 4.48
C ASN A 206 1.49 19.06 5.34
N LEU A 207 2.49 19.77 4.81
CA LEU A 207 3.65 20.17 5.61
C LEU A 207 3.24 21.24 6.62
N SER A 208 3.64 21.03 7.88
CA SER A 208 3.50 22.02 8.95
C SER A 208 4.37 23.24 8.67
N ASN A 209 3.94 24.39 9.16
CA ASN A 209 4.81 25.57 9.23
C ASN A 209 5.80 25.41 10.40
N GLU A 210 7.03 25.90 10.23
CA GLU A 210 8.05 25.89 11.31
C GLU A 210 7.60 26.67 12.55
N SER A 211 6.83 27.74 12.36
CA SER A 211 6.23 28.51 13.44
C SER A 211 4.88 29.08 13.01
N SER A 212 4.09 29.58 13.96
CA SER A 212 2.81 30.26 13.67
C SER A 212 2.97 31.55 12.85
N SER A 213 4.16 32.16 12.88
CA SER A 213 4.49 33.40 12.17
C SER A 213 5.26 33.18 10.87
N SER A 214 5.74 31.96 10.61
CA SER A 214 6.55 31.62 9.43
C SER A 214 5.70 30.94 8.37
N SER A 215 5.86 31.36 7.11
CA SER A 215 5.35 30.64 5.94
C SER A 215 6.25 29.48 5.52
N ARG A 216 7.42 29.32 6.17
CA ARG A 216 8.38 28.27 5.88
C ARG A 216 7.84 26.92 6.31
N LYS A 217 7.82 25.99 5.36
CA LYS A 217 7.39 24.61 5.58
C LYS A 217 8.50 23.81 6.24
N ALA A 218 8.12 22.95 7.18
CA ALA A 218 9.00 22.07 7.93
C ALA A 218 9.40 20.83 7.11
N LEU A 219 10.11 21.07 6.01
CA LEU A 219 10.73 20.06 5.17
C LEU A 219 12.24 20.28 5.20
N TYR A 220 13.00 19.23 5.45
CA TYR A 220 14.46 19.28 5.56
C TYR A 220 15.08 18.01 5.02
N ARG A 221 16.39 18.05 4.74
CA ARG A 221 17.12 16.85 4.37
C ARG A 221 17.15 15.85 5.53
N GLY A 222 16.34 14.80 5.42
CA GLY A 222 16.27 13.74 6.43
C GLY A 222 15.32 14.00 7.59
N ALA A 223 14.52 15.06 7.56
CA ALA A 223 13.49 15.29 8.56
C ALA A 223 12.33 16.13 7.99
N CYS A 224 11.12 15.89 8.46
CA CYS A 224 9.94 16.66 8.07
C CYS A 224 8.85 16.59 9.16
N VAL A 225 7.99 17.61 9.19
CA VAL A 225 6.83 17.68 10.09
C VAL A 225 5.57 17.90 9.26
N PHE A 226 4.59 17.02 9.46
CA PHE A 226 3.30 17.07 8.77
C PHE A 226 2.16 17.38 9.73
N ASP A 227 1.15 18.11 9.26
CA ASP A 227 -0.13 18.25 9.95
C ASP A 227 -0.99 17.02 9.65
N ILE A 228 -1.38 16.28 10.70
CA ILE A 228 -2.16 15.03 10.57
C ILE A 228 -3.63 15.18 10.98
N ASP A 229 -4.00 16.33 11.54
CA ASP A 229 -5.37 16.73 11.80
C ASP A 229 -5.71 18.01 11.02
N PHE A 230 -7.00 18.32 10.93
CA PHE A 230 -7.47 19.57 10.32
C PHE A 230 -7.31 20.78 11.24
N THR A 231 -7.09 20.56 12.54
CA THR A 231 -6.93 21.59 13.56
C THR A 231 -5.51 22.14 13.68
N GLY A 232 -4.50 21.43 13.14
CA GLY A 232 -3.08 21.75 13.32
C GLY A 232 -2.57 21.43 14.73
N CYS A 233 -3.34 20.68 15.52
CA CYS A 233 -3.07 20.35 16.92
C CYS A 233 -2.26 19.05 17.05
N GLU A 234 -2.39 18.14 16.09
CA GLU A 234 -1.56 16.94 15.97
C GLU A 234 -0.62 17.06 14.77
N LYS A 235 0.67 16.81 15.03
CA LYS A 235 1.72 16.82 14.01
C LYS A 235 2.49 15.51 14.00
N LEU A 236 2.84 15.05 12.81
CA LEU A 236 3.69 13.89 12.58
C LEU A 236 5.11 14.35 12.31
N PHE A 237 6.00 14.08 13.25
CA PHE A 237 7.43 14.23 13.04
C PHE A 237 8.02 12.95 12.47
N LEU A 238 8.73 13.09 11.35
CA LEU A 238 9.45 12.01 10.69
C LEU A 238 10.91 12.43 10.51
N CYS A 239 11.85 11.57 10.88
CA CYS A 239 13.26 11.80 10.59
C CYS A 239 14.00 10.49 10.27
N LYS A 240 15.14 10.60 9.61
CA LYS A 240 16.10 9.51 9.47
C LYS A 240 17.34 9.80 10.31
N TYR A 241 17.86 8.76 10.94
CA TYR A 241 19.15 8.79 11.60
C TYR A 241 19.83 7.44 11.41
N GLN A 242 21.04 7.46 10.84
CA GLN A 242 21.74 6.25 10.40
C GLN A 242 20.84 5.36 9.51
N ASN A 243 20.69 4.08 9.85
CA ASN A 243 19.84 3.13 9.12
C ASN A 243 18.42 3.04 9.68
N THR A 244 17.95 4.06 10.41
CA THR A 244 16.65 4.04 11.08
C THR A 244 15.78 5.20 10.64
N ILE A 245 14.53 4.91 10.27
CA ILE A 245 13.47 5.91 10.12
C ILE A 245 12.69 5.98 11.43
N GLN A 246 12.52 7.18 11.96
CA GLN A 246 11.90 7.43 13.26
C GLN A 246 10.68 8.33 13.09
N VAL A 247 9.61 7.98 13.81
CA VAL A 247 8.30 8.61 13.73
C VAL A 247 7.84 8.97 15.14
N GLN A 248 7.34 10.19 15.33
CA GLN A 248 6.75 10.63 16.60
C GLN A 248 5.53 11.50 16.32
N ILE A 249 4.52 11.42 17.18
CA ILE A 249 3.34 12.30 17.13
C ILE A 249 3.49 13.36 18.22
N TRP A 250 3.25 14.61 17.84
CA TRP A 250 3.32 15.79 18.67
C TRP A 250 1.94 16.41 18.81
N ARG A 251 1.54 16.76 20.04
CA ARG A 251 0.19 17.26 20.35
C ARG A 251 0.22 18.58 21.09
N TRP A 252 -0.64 19.49 20.65
CA TRP A 252 -1.00 20.72 21.34
C TRP A 252 -2.48 20.62 21.74
N ASN A 253 -2.74 20.41 23.04
CA ASN A 253 -4.04 20.23 23.72
C ASN A 253 -4.50 18.77 23.95
N THR A 254 -5.18 18.54 25.08
CA THR A 254 -5.45 17.20 25.68
C THR A 254 -6.68 16.47 25.14
N THR A 255 -7.47 17.08 24.26
CA THR A 255 -8.75 16.54 23.77
C THR A 255 -8.62 15.97 22.35
N ILE A 256 -7.77 14.98 22.09
CA ILE A 256 -7.81 14.24 20.80
C ILE A 256 -7.60 12.72 20.98
N THR A 257 -8.42 11.98 20.22
CA THR A 257 -8.55 10.54 19.95
C THR A 257 -7.38 10.00 19.10
N CYS A 258 -6.56 9.10 19.62
CA CYS A 258 -5.32 8.68 18.96
C CYS A 258 -5.48 8.10 17.53
N SER A 259 -4.63 8.56 16.60
CA SER A 259 -4.50 8.13 15.19
C SER A 259 -3.21 7.33 14.89
N GLY A 260 -2.33 7.14 15.87
CA GLY A 260 -0.99 6.54 15.69
C GLY A 260 -0.97 5.14 15.05
N GLN A 261 -1.97 4.30 15.34
CA GLN A 261 -2.08 2.98 14.70
C GLN A 261 -2.33 3.11 13.19
N ARG A 262 -3.19 4.04 12.79
CA ARG A 262 -3.47 4.32 11.38
C ARG A 262 -2.24 4.89 10.68
N ILE A 263 -1.55 5.84 11.30
CA ILE A 263 -0.30 6.42 10.76
C ILE A 263 0.77 5.35 10.57
N ARG A 264 0.91 4.44 11.54
CA ARG A 264 1.83 3.31 11.42
C ARG A 264 1.50 2.45 10.20
N LEU A 265 0.23 2.05 10.02
CA LEU A 265 -0.19 1.24 8.87
C LEU A 265 0.08 1.96 7.55
N ASP A 266 -0.30 3.24 7.50
CA ASP A 266 -0.10 4.12 6.36
C ASP A 266 1.39 4.15 5.94
N ILE A 267 2.31 4.28 6.91
CA ILE A 267 3.75 4.22 6.66
C ILE A 267 4.22 2.81 6.26
N GLU A 268 3.78 1.75 6.94
CA GLU A 268 4.13 0.36 6.59
C GLU A 268 3.70 -0.01 5.17
N ASP A 269 2.51 0.44 4.75
CA ASP A 269 1.98 0.25 3.40
C ASP A 269 2.80 1.03 2.36
N ASP A 270 3.15 2.29 2.65
CA ASP A 270 4.00 3.10 1.77
C ASP A 270 5.40 2.49 1.65
N LEU A 271 6.01 2.06 2.76
CA LEU A 271 7.29 1.35 2.77
C LEU A 271 7.24 0.08 1.91
N THR A 272 6.20 -0.75 2.10
CA THR A 272 5.98 -1.98 1.33
C THR A 272 5.82 -1.67 -0.16
N TYR A 273 5.10 -0.60 -0.49
CA TYR A 273 4.91 -0.18 -1.88
C TYR A 273 6.22 0.28 -2.52
N ILE A 274 6.99 1.16 -1.85
CA ILE A 274 8.30 1.63 -2.32
C ILE A 274 9.24 0.45 -2.52
N GLN A 275 9.31 -0.48 -1.56
CA GLN A 275 10.13 -1.69 -1.66
C GLN A 275 9.76 -2.53 -2.89
N ARG A 276 8.47 -2.73 -3.17
CA ARG A 276 8.01 -3.49 -4.34
C ARG A 276 8.29 -2.76 -5.64
N LYS A 277 7.97 -1.46 -5.70
CA LYS A 277 8.18 -0.61 -6.87
C LYS A 277 9.65 -0.57 -7.26
N TYR A 278 10.53 -0.39 -6.29
CA TYR A 278 11.97 -0.29 -6.50
C TYR A 278 12.73 -1.61 -6.29
N ARG A 279 12.03 -2.74 -6.09
CA ARG A 279 12.62 -4.07 -5.88
C ARG A 279 13.76 -4.10 -4.86
N LEU A 280 13.59 -3.33 -3.79
CA LEU A 280 14.56 -3.21 -2.70
C LEU A 280 14.33 -4.36 -1.71
N ASP A 281 14.54 -5.59 -2.18
CA ASP A 281 14.24 -6.80 -1.42
C ASP A 281 15.02 -6.90 -0.10
N SER A 282 16.22 -6.31 -0.04
CA SER A 282 17.03 -6.20 1.18
C SER A 282 16.39 -5.34 2.27
N LEU A 283 15.44 -4.47 1.94
CA LEU A 283 14.76 -3.60 2.90
C LEU A 283 13.50 -4.22 3.51
N LYS A 284 13.07 -5.39 3.03
CA LYS A 284 11.81 -6.03 3.48
C LYS A 284 11.82 -6.40 4.96
N ASN A 285 13.00 -6.58 5.56
CA ASN A 285 13.16 -7.13 6.89
C ASN A 285 13.52 -6.07 7.93
N TYR A 286 12.91 -4.88 7.87
CA TYR A 286 13.09 -3.91 8.93
C TYR A 286 12.53 -4.43 10.25
N ILE A 287 13.18 -4.08 11.36
CA ILE A 287 12.72 -4.42 12.70
C ILE A 287 11.98 -3.21 13.26
N LEU A 288 10.76 -3.45 13.75
CA LEU A 288 9.99 -2.44 14.44
C LEU A 288 10.46 -2.33 15.88
N LYS A 289 10.98 -1.16 16.20
CA LYS A 289 11.45 -0.81 17.53
C LYS A 289 10.71 0.42 18.03
N VAL A 290 10.80 0.67 19.33
CA VAL A 290 10.28 1.86 19.98
C VAL A 290 11.31 2.40 20.94
N LYS A 291 11.30 3.71 21.14
CA LYS A 291 12.05 4.36 22.22
C LYS A 291 11.18 5.39 22.93
N CYS A 292 11.62 5.76 24.13
CA CYS A 292 10.89 6.67 25.00
C CYS A 292 10.54 7.99 24.28
N GLN A 293 9.41 8.59 24.65
CA GLN A 293 8.97 9.91 24.17
C GLN A 293 9.97 11.05 24.45
N PHE A 294 10.84 10.88 25.45
CA PHE A 294 11.87 11.84 25.84
C PHE A 294 13.24 11.54 25.22
N SER A 295 13.39 10.43 24.47
CA SER A 295 14.65 10.12 23.80
C SER A 295 14.95 11.14 22.69
N GLU A 296 16.23 11.46 22.51
CA GLU A 296 16.68 12.39 21.47
C GLU A 296 16.51 11.77 20.08
N SER A 297 16.06 12.54 19.09
CA SER A 297 15.90 12.09 17.70
C SER A 297 17.23 11.74 17.03
N THR A 298 18.35 12.27 17.53
CA THR A 298 19.72 12.01 17.07
C THR A 298 20.43 10.89 17.84
N SER A 299 19.68 10.10 18.63
CA SER A 299 20.20 8.91 19.32
C SER A 299 19.32 7.68 19.07
N LEU A 300 19.96 6.52 18.96
CA LEU A 300 19.31 5.20 18.88
C LEU A 300 19.29 4.48 20.24
N GLU A 301 19.78 5.12 21.30
CA GLU A 301 19.79 4.54 22.64
C GLU A 301 18.38 4.32 23.20
N GLY A 302 18.23 3.24 23.97
CA GLY A 302 16.95 2.87 24.59
C GLY A 302 15.90 2.34 23.60
N MET A 303 16.28 2.04 22.36
CA MET A 303 15.41 1.34 21.42
C MET A 303 15.20 -0.11 21.83
N VAL A 304 13.95 -0.53 21.91
CA VAL A 304 13.52 -1.90 22.22
C VAL A 304 12.56 -2.42 21.15
N GLU A 305 12.56 -3.72 20.88
CA GLU A 305 11.67 -4.31 19.87
C GLU A 305 10.20 -4.22 20.28
N LEU A 306 9.35 -3.78 19.35
CA LEU A 306 7.93 -3.54 19.61
C LEU A 306 7.16 -4.85 19.87
N GLY A 307 7.50 -5.92 19.15
CA GLY A 307 6.78 -7.20 19.21
C GLY A 307 6.74 -7.82 20.62
N PRO A 308 7.91 -8.13 21.23
CA PRO A 308 7.97 -8.62 22.61
C PRO A 308 7.30 -7.67 23.61
N LEU A 309 7.53 -6.36 23.44
CA LEU A 309 7.01 -5.33 24.33
C LEU A 309 5.48 -5.29 24.40
N VAL A 310 4.81 -5.50 23.27
CA VAL A 310 3.35 -5.48 23.16
C VAL A 310 2.72 -6.78 23.66
N ASN A 311 3.40 -7.92 23.50
CA ASN A 311 2.80 -9.22 23.75
C ASN A 311 3.06 -9.75 25.18
N THR A 312 4.24 -9.50 25.75
CA THR A 312 4.66 -10.15 27.00
C THR A 312 4.93 -9.19 28.15
N GLU A 313 5.29 -7.94 27.87
CA GLU A 313 5.79 -7.01 28.88
C GLU A 313 4.81 -5.88 29.19
N LYS A 314 4.49 -5.66 30.47
CA LYS A 314 3.66 -4.52 30.91
C LYS A 314 4.47 -3.23 31.12
N LYS A 315 5.79 -3.36 31.20
CA LYS A 315 6.71 -2.28 31.51
C LYS A 315 8.05 -2.51 30.83
N PHE A 316 8.76 -1.45 30.49
CA PHE A 316 10.13 -1.53 29.97
C PHE A 316 11.02 -0.49 30.64
N TYR A 317 12.28 -0.87 30.87
CA TYR A 317 13.28 0.03 31.44
C TYR A 317 13.92 0.87 30.34
N CYS A 318 13.95 2.18 30.51
CA CYS A 318 14.61 3.10 29.59
C CYS A 318 15.94 3.56 30.19
N ASN A 319 17.04 3.14 29.56
CA ASN A 319 18.40 3.49 29.98
C ASN A 319 18.69 4.99 29.83
N VAL A 320 18.00 5.70 28.93
CA VAL A 320 18.27 7.12 28.60
C VAL A 320 18.03 8.05 29.79
N HIS A 321 17.02 7.77 30.60
CA HIS A 321 16.69 8.60 31.77
C HIS A 321 16.48 7.75 33.04
N GLY A 322 16.87 6.47 33.02
CA GLY A 322 16.92 5.60 34.19
C GLY A 322 15.57 5.22 34.83
N TYR A 323 14.45 5.34 34.10
CA TYR A 323 13.10 5.03 34.63
C TYR A 323 12.40 3.94 33.82
N THR A 324 11.48 3.24 34.47
CA THR A 324 10.62 2.22 33.86
C THR A 324 9.32 2.85 33.35
N HIS A 325 9.00 2.65 32.08
CA HIS A 325 7.76 3.10 31.47
C HIS A 325 6.70 2.01 31.44
N SER A 326 5.44 2.40 31.46
CA SER A 326 4.33 1.51 31.11
C SER A 326 4.30 1.27 29.61
N THR A 327 4.11 0.03 29.17
CA THR A 327 3.92 -0.30 27.75
C THR A 327 2.53 0.09 27.25
N GLU A 328 1.62 0.49 28.14
CA GLU A 328 0.24 0.84 27.80
C GLU A 328 0.14 2.04 26.84
N ASN A 329 0.96 3.07 27.01
CA ASN A 329 0.98 4.22 26.09
C ASN A 329 1.47 3.82 24.69
N ILE A 330 2.53 2.99 24.64
CA ILE A 330 3.05 2.43 23.38
C ILE A 330 1.98 1.54 22.73
N ARG A 331 1.25 0.75 23.51
CA ARG A 331 0.18 -0.11 22.99
C ARG A 331 -0.95 0.71 22.39
N LYS A 332 -1.48 1.67 23.15
CA LYS A 332 -2.54 2.57 22.69
C LYS A 332 -2.14 3.36 21.44
N THR A 333 -0.88 3.80 21.37
CA THR A 333 -0.40 4.64 20.26
C THR A 333 0.00 3.84 19.03
N TRP A 334 0.79 2.77 19.18
CA TRP A 334 1.49 2.09 18.09
C TRP A 334 1.14 0.60 17.95
N ALA A 335 0.63 -0.06 19.00
CA ALA A 335 0.27 -1.46 18.89
C ALA A 335 -1.08 -1.63 18.24
N PHE A 336 -1.19 -2.71 17.49
CA PHE A 336 -2.40 -3.01 16.73
C PHE A 336 -3.37 -3.83 17.60
N ASN A 337 -4.43 -3.21 18.11
CA ASN A 337 -5.58 -3.95 18.62
C ASN A 337 -6.41 -4.39 17.40
N ARG A 338 -6.14 -5.61 16.90
CA ARG A 338 -6.76 -6.17 15.67
C ARG A 338 -8.30 -6.06 15.60
N GLY A 339 -8.98 -5.87 16.73
CA GLY A 339 -10.43 -5.76 16.84
C GLY A 339 -11.00 -4.33 16.83
N GLU A 340 -10.44 -3.39 17.59
CA GLU A 340 -11.19 -2.19 18.03
C GLU A 340 -11.39 -1.12 16.94
N ASP A 341 -10.36 -0.82 16.14
CA ASP A 341 -10.45 0.25 15.11
C ASP A 341 -11.16 -0.19 13.81
N LYS A 342 -11.42 -1.48 13.65
CA LYS A 342 -12.23 -2.01 12.54
C LYS A 342 -13.71 -2.12 12.90
N ILE A 343 -14.01 -2.25 14.20
CA ILE A 343 -15.38 -2.27 14.74
C ILE A 343 -16.09 -0.94 14.51
N SER A 344 -15.39 0.19 14.68
CA SER A 344 -15.95 1.53 14.46
C SER A 344 -16.30 1.85 13.00
N LYS A 345 -15.94 0.96 12.04
CA LYS A 345 -16.22 1.10 10.60
C LYS A 345 -17.22 0.06 10.08
N LEU A 346 -17.70 -0.86 10.91
CA LEU A 346 -18.69 -1.85 10.48
C LEU A 346 -20.06 -1.17 10.36
N THR A 347 -20.61 -1.16 9.14
CA THR A 347 -22.01 -0.78 8.92
C THR A 347 -22.93 -1.93 9.33
N ASP A 348 -24.21 -1.64 9.55
CA ASP A 348 -25.23 -2.69 9.81
C ASP A 348 -25.27 -3.74 8.69
N GLU A 349 -25.08 -3.30 7.43
CA GLU A 349 -24.98 -4.20 6.28
C GLU A 349 -23.74 -5.11 6.33
N SER A 350 -22.63 -4.62 6.90
CA SER A 350 -21.42 -5.43 7.12
C SER A 350 -21.69 -6.49 8.20
N MET A 351 -22.46 -6.11 9.23
CA MET A 351 -22.86 -7.03 10.31
C MET A 351 -23.81 -8.12 9.83
N ASN A 352 -24.76 -7.79 8.97
CA ASN A 352 -25.64 -8.75 8.32
C ASN A 352 -24.85 -9.85 7.57
N LEU A 353 -23.83 -9.44 6.81
CA LEU A 353 -22.97 -10.38 6.10
C LEU A 353 -22.18 -11.27 7.06
N ILE A 354 -21.63 -10.71 8.15
CA ILE A 354 -20.88 -11.46 9.17
C ILE A 354 -21.77 -12.52 9.84
N ARG A 355 -23.01 -12.16 10.21
CA ARG A 355 -23.97 -13.08 10.84
C ARG A 355 -24.30 -14.26 9.92
N ILE A 356 -24.59 -13.99 8.65
CA ILE A 356 -24.86 -15.05 7.66
C ILE A 356 -23.64 -15.95 7.45
N GLN A 357 -22.43 -15.37 7.40
CA GLN A 357 -21.22 -16.17 7.25
C GLN A 357 -20.98 -17.07 8.48
N LYS A 358 -21.20 -16.55 9.69
CA LYS A 358 -21.07 -17.32 10.93
C LYS A 358 -22.04 -18.49 10.96
N ILE A 359 -23.31 -18.25 10.60
CA ILE A 359 -24.30 -19.33 10.45
C ILE A 359 -23.81 -20.36 9.41
N SER A 360 -23.31 -19.90 8.25
CA SER A 360 -22.84 -20.80 7.20
C SER A 360 -21.59 -21.60 7.56
N THR A 361 -20.68 -21.07 8.37
CA THR A 361 -19.36 -21.68 8.63
C THR A 361 -19.31 -22.45 9.93
N GLU A 362 -20.16 -22.12 10.91
CA GLU A 362 -20.25 -22.83 12.18
C GLU A 362 -21.48 -23.73 12.20
N LEU A 363 -22.68 -23.14 12.24
CA LEU A 363 -23.92 -23.90 12.43
C LEU A 363 -24.20 -24.87 11.28
N MET A 364 -24.08 -24.41 10.03
CA MET A 364 -24.34 -25.29 8.87
C MET A 364 -23.29 -26.39 8.74
N CYS A 365 -22.02 -26.12 9.08
CA CYS A 365 -20.99 -27.16 9.13
C CYS A 365 -21.34 -28.24 10.16
N ASP A 366 -21.78 -27.85 11.36
CA ASP A 366 -22.18 -28.79 12.40
C ASP A 366 -23.37 -29.65 11.98
N ILE A 367 -24.39 -29.03 11.37
CA ILE A 367 -25.56 -29.75 10.86
C ILE A 367 -25.15 -30.79 9.81
N LEU A 368 -24.28 -30.43 8.86
CA LEU A 368 -23.80 -31.38 7.85
C LEU A 368 -22.93 -32.49 8.45
N TYR A 369 -22.12 -32.15 9.46
CA TYR A 369 -21.31 -33.13 10.19
C TYR A 369 -22.19 -34.14 10.93
N GLU A 370 -23.24 -33.67 11.61
CA GLU A 370 -24.19 -34.52 12.34
C GLU A 370 -25.09 -35.33 11.41
N LEU A 371 -25.42 -34.79 10.22
CA LEU A 371 -26.09 -35.56 9.18
C LEU A 371 -25.23 -36.75 8.72
N LEU A 372 -23.92 -36.56 8.52
CA LEU A 372 -23.01 -37.64 8.16
C LEU A 372 -22.89 -38.69 9.27
N LEU A 373 -22.89 -38.28 10.54
CA LEU A 373 -22.92 -39.20 11.68
C LEU A 373 -24.24 -39.97 11.74
N HIS A 374 -25.36 -39.29 11.55
CA HIS A 374 -26.70 -39.90 11.50
C HIS A 374 -26.79 -40.94 10.37
N ASP A 375 -26.13 -40.69 9.24
CA ASP A 375 -26.05 -41.61 8.11
C ASP A 375 -24.97 -42.70 8.28
N ASN A 376 -24.40 -42.86 9.48
CA ASN A 376 -23.36 -43.83 9.83
C ASN A 376 -22.10 -43.76 8.95
N TYR A 377 -21.72 -42.56 8.51
CA TYR A 377 -20.51 -42.39 7.70
C TYR A 377 -19.23 -42.68 8.47
N VAL A 378 -18.32 -43.45 7.86
CA VAL A 378 -17.03 -43.82 8.44
C VAL A 378 -15.91 -42.97 7.81
N GLY A 379 -14.93 -42.58 8.62
CA GLY A 379 -13.78 -41.80 8.14
C GLY A 379 -13.99 -40.28 8.13
N LEU A 380 -14.86 -39.77 9.02
CA LEU A 380 -14.90 -38.34 9.30
C LEU A 380 -13.61 -37.89 9.97
N LYS A 381 -13.10 -36.75 9.52
CA LYS A 381 -12.04 -36.03 10.23
C LYS A 381 -12.60 -35.49 11.55
N PRO A 382 -11.74 -35.13 12.51
CA PRO A 382 -12.15 -34.34 13.66
C PRO A 382 -13.00 -33.13 13.26
N ARG A 383 -13.96 -32.77 14.10
CA ARG A 383 -14.98 -31.75 13.81
C ARG A 383 -14.35 -30.39 13.50
N ASP A 384 -13.29 -30.04 14.21
CA ASP A 384 -12.48 -28.82 14.08
C ASP A 384 -11.60 -28.79 12.81
N GLU A 385 -11.36 -29.94 12.18
CA GLU A 385 -10.63 -30.06 10.92
C GLU A 385 -11.53 -30.16 9.67
N SER A 386 -12.85 -30.25 9.88
CA SER A 386 -13.84 -30.40 8.81
C SER A 386 -14.36 -29.05 8.34
N ASN A 387 -14.51 -28.87 7.03
CA ASN A 387 -15.14 -27.68 6.45
C ASN A 387 -16.34 -28.04 5.58
N ILE A 388 -17.18 -27.04 5.29
CA ILE A 388 -18.44 -27.24 4.57
C ILE A 388 -18.26 -27.88 3.18
N THR A 389 -17.14 -27.61 2.49
CA THR A 389 -16.86 -28.16 1.15
C THR A 389 -16.52 -29.64 1.21
N ASP A 390 -15.72 -30.04 2.20
CA ASP A 390 -15.40 -31.45 2.46
C ASP A 390 -16.65 -32.23 2.87
N LEU A 391 -17.42 -31.70 3.83
CA LEU A 391 -18.66 -32.33 4.31
C LEU A 391 -19.69 -32.48 3.18
N TYR A 392 -19.90 -31.45 2.37
CA TYR A 392 -20.77 -31.53 1.20
C TYR A 392 -20.32 -32.62 0.21
N SER A 393 -19.01 -32.70 -0.06
CA SER A 393 -18.46 -33.69 -1.00
C SER A 393 -18.68 -35.12 -0.50
N LYS A 394 -18.57 -35.35 0.81
CA LYS A 394 -18.84 -36.64 1.44
C LYS A 394 -20.32 -37.02 1.37
N ILE A 395 -21.23 -36.10 1.70
CA ILE A 395 -22.69 -36.32 1.60
C ILE A 395 -23.07 -36.66 0.17
N ARG A 396 -22.56 -35.89 -0.81
CA ARG A 396 -22.78 -36.17 -2.23
C ARG A 396 -22.26 -37.55 -2.64
N GLY A 397 -21.09 -37.94 -2.14
CA GLY A 397 -20.45 -39.22 -2.45
C GLY A 397 -21.22 -40.45 -1.94
N GLN A 398 -21.97 -40.31 -0.83
CA GLN A 398 -22.84 -41.38 -0.32
C GLN A 398 -24.06 -41.63 -1.22
N ASN A 399 -24.53 -40.57 -1.89
CA ASN A 399 -25.71 -40.59 -2.75
C ASN A 399 -27.01 -41.10 -2.09
N LEU A 400 -27.11 -41.02 -0.76
CA LEU A 400 -28.28 -41.47 0.02
C LEU A 400 -29.45 -40.48 -0.03
N ARG A 401 -29.15 -39.19 -0.21
CA ARG A 401 -30.12 -38.07 -0.10
C ARG A 401 -30.07 -37.21 -1.35
N VAL A 402 -30.43 -37.78 -2.49
CA VAL A 402 -30.35 -37.10 -3.79
C VAL A 402 -31.34 -35.93 -3.84
N PRO A 403 -30.90 -34.70 -4.15
CA PRO A 403 -31.79 -33.55 -4.33
C PRO A 403 -32.77 -33.78 -5.48
N SER A 404 -33.91 -33.10 -5.44
CA SER A 404 -34.98 -33.20 -6.44
C SER A 404 -34.50 -32.88 -7.87
N ASN A 405 -33.49 -32.01 -8.00
CA ASN A 405 -32.89 -31.61 -9.28
C ASN A 405 -31.46 -32.17 -9.47
N GLY A 406 -31.05 -33.15 -8.65
CA GLY A 406 -29.69 -33.65 -8.62
C GLY A 406 -28.67 -32.68 -8.00
N TRP A 407 -27.43 -33.15 -7.87
CA TRP A 407 -26.34 -32.40 -7.24
C TRP A 407 -25.70 -31.38 -8.17
N GLY A 408 -25.28 -30.23 -7.63
CA GLY A 408 -24.45 -29.25 -8.33
C GLY A 408 -25.19 -28.26 -9.24
N GLY A 409 -26.52 -28.16 -9.12
CA GLY A 409 -27.32 -27.17 -9.85
C GLY A 409 -26.94 -25.72 -9.52
N GLN A 410 -27.23 -24.78 -10.43
CA GLN A 410 -27.02 -23.34 -10.18
C GLN A 410 -28.27 -22.63 -9.61
N ARG A 411 -29.43 -23.27 -9.69
CA ARG A 411 -30.71 -22.72 -9.22
C ARG A 411 -30.98 -23.18 -7.79
N PHE A 412 -31.46 -22.25 -6.96
CA PHE A 412 -31.92 -22.56 -5.60
C PHE A 412 -33.12 -23.52 -5.67
N PRO A 413 -33.14 -24.60 -4.87
CA PRO A 413 -34.30 -25.47 -4.76
C PRO A 413 -35.53 -24.68 -4.24
N ASN A 414 -36.69 -24.85 -4.87
CA ASN A 414 -37.91 -24.12 -4.53
C ASN A 414 -38.40 -24.52 -3.13
N GLU A 415 -38.46 -23.57 -2.19
CA GLU A 415 -38.81 -23.85 -0.79
C GLU A 415 -40.21 -24.39 -0.56
N SER A 416 -41.17 -24.14 -1.46
CA SER A 416 -42.54 -24.62 -1.29
C SER A 416 -42.76 -26.06 -1.77
N ILE A 417 -41.83 -26.62 -2.56
CA ILE A 417 -42.03 -27.91 -3.24
C ILE A 417 -40.82 -28.85 -3.05
N GLN A 418 -39.62 -28.33 -2.87
CA GLN A 418 -38.36 -29.08 -2.86
C GLN A 418 -37.74 -29.06 -1.47
N THR A 419 -38.38 -29.71 -0.50
CA THR A 419 -38.04 -29.63 0.93
C THR A 419 -37.34 -30.88 1.47
N ASN A 420 -36.87 -31.79 0.60
CA ASN A 420 -36.15 -32.97 1.05
C ASN A 420 -34.75 -32.62 1.57
N THR A 421 -34.14 -33.53 2.33
CA THR A 421 -32.83 -33.30 2.95
C THR A 421 -31.73 -32.99 1.92
N GLY A 422 -31.77 -33.61 0.73
CA GLY A 422 -30.83 -33.33 -0.36
C GLY A 422 -30.96 -31.91 -0.89
N ASP A 423 -32.19 -31.43 -1.07
CA ASP A 423 -32.48 -30.06 -1.47
C ASP A 423 -31.95 -29.03 -0.44
N ASP A 424 -32.05 -29.34 0.85
CA ASP A 424 -31.52 -28.49 1.92
C ASP A 424 -29.99 -28.45 1.94
N VAL A 425 -29.32 -29.57 1.70
CA VAL A 425 -27.86 -29.62 1.54
C VAL A 425 -27.42 -28.77 0.34
N GLU A 426 -28.17 -28.80 -0.77
CA GLU A 426 -27.92 -27.93 -1.93
C GLU A 426 -28.15 -26.43 -1.62
N ARG A 427 -29.19 -26.09 -0.84
CA ARG A 427 -29.40 -24.71 -0.37
C ARG A 427 -28.20 -24.20 0.43
N ILE A 428 -27.72 -24.99 1.39
CA ILE A 428 -26.54 -24.64 2.21
C ILE A 428 -25.33 -24.34 1.31
N ARG A 429 -25.05 -25.22 0.33
CA ARG A 429 -23.94 -25.02 -0.62
C ARG A 429 -24.11 -23.75 -1.42
N LEU A 430 -25.30 -23.49 -1.97
CA LEU A 430 -25.56 -22.33 -2.82
C LEU A 430 -25.49 -21.01 -2.04
N ILE A 431 -25.98 -20.99 -0.80
CA ILE A 431 -25.83 -19.83 0.11
C ILE A 431 -24.35 -19.55 0.32
N ARG A 432 -23.57 -20.56 0.72
CA ARG A 432 -22.12 -20.42 0.93
C ARG A 432 -21.38 -19.95 -0.31
N ASN A 433 -21.69 -20.51 -1.48
CA ASN A 433 -21.03 -20.12 -2.73
C ASN A 433 -21.36 -18.67 -3.11
N LYS A 434 -22.61 -18.22 -2.94
CA LYS A 434 -22.97 -16.81 -3.14
C LYS A 434 -22.16 -15.89 -2.23
N LEU A 435 -21.98 -16.25 -0.95
CA LEU A 435 -21.18 -15.46 -0.01
C LEU A 435 -19.70 -15.40 -0.42
N GLN A 436 -19.11 -16.54 -0.81
CA GLN A 436 -17.71 -16.60 -1.24
C GLN A 436 -17.43 -15.78 -2.51
N HIS A 437 -18.41 -15.70 -3.42
CA HIS A 437 -18.29 -14.98 -4.69
C HIS A 437 -18.81 -13.54 -4.65
N SER A 438 -19.33 -13.06 -3.52
CA SER A 438 -19.73 -11.66 -3.38
C SER A 438 -18.57 -10.72 -3.71
N SER A 439 -18.86 -9.66 -4.46
CA SER A 439 -17.90 -8.60 -4.80
C SER A 439 -17.83 -7.52 -3.72
N GLN A 440 -18.79 -7.47 -2.81
CA GLN A 440 -18.94 -6.44 -1.78
C GLN A 440 -18.99 -7.07 -0.38
N PHE A 441 -18.38 -6.40 0.59
CA PHE A 441 -18.40 -6.80 2.01
C PHE A 441 -19.59 -6.17 2.76
N GLN A 442 -20.77 -6.20 2.15
CA GLN A 442 -22.01 -5.64 2.69
C GLN A 442 -23.19 -6.50 2.23
N MET A 443 -24.24 -6.58 3.04
CA MET A 443 -25.49 -7.25 2.73
C MET A 443 -26.65 -6.39 3.19
N SER A 444 -27.51 -5.99 2.25
CA SER A 444 -28.71 -5.21 2.56
C SER A 444 -29.64 -5.96 3.52
N ASP A 445 -30.44 -5.23 4.29
CA ASP A 445 -31.40 -5.84 5.23
C ASP A 445 -32.41 -6.76 4.53
N SER A 446 -32.84 -6.39 3.31
CA SER A 446 -33.76 -7.22 2.51
C SER A 446 -33.14 -8.58 2.18
N GLU A 447 -31.89 -8.56 1.68
CA GLU A 447 -31.16 -9.78 1.35
C GLU A 447 -30.85 -10.61 2.60
N TYR A 448 -30.49 -9.96 3.71
CA TYR A 448 -30.25 -10.60 4.99
C TYR A 448 -31.49 -11.33 5.51
N ASN A 449 -32.63 -10.64 5.53
CA ASN A 449 -33.89 -11.18 6.02
C ASN A 449 -34.37 -12.36 5.16
N GLU A 450 -34.23 -12.28 3.84
CA GLU A 450 -34.53 -13.39 2.94
C GLU A 450 -33.67 -14.61 3.30
N ARG A 451 -32.34 -14.45 3.42
CA ARG A 451 -31.42 -15.54 3.72
C ARG A 451 -31.62 -16.14 5.11
N ILE A 452 -31.87 -15.30 6.12
CA ILE A 452 -32.18 -15.76 7.48
C ILE A 452 -33.48 -16.56 7.50
N GLN A 453 -34.50 -16.15 6.74
CA GLN A 453 -35.75 -16.90 6.68
C GLN A 453 -35.53 -18.29 6.08
N GLN A 454 -34.75 -18.39 4.99
CA GLN A 454 -34.38 -19.67 4.37
C GLN A 454 -33.59 -20.56 5.35
N LEU A 455 -32.57 -20.00 6.01
CA LEU A 455 -31.75 -20.70 6.99
C LEU A 455 -32.55 -21.14 8.22
N THR A 456 -33.51 -20.34 8.69
CA THR A 456 -34.39 -20.73 9.79
C THR A 456 -35.21 -21.96 9.42
N ARG A 457 -35.90 -21.93 8.27
CA ARG A 457 -36.75 -23.04 7.81
C ARG A 457 -36.00 -24.36 7.63
N LEU A 458 -34.80 -24.32 7.05
CA LEU A 458 -33.99 -25.54 6.90
C LEU A 458 -33.44 -26.02 8.24
N THR A 459 -33.09 -25.09 9.15
CA THR A 459 -32.62 -25.44 10.50
C THR A 459 -33.73 -26.16 11.29
N GLU A 460 -34.98 -25.71 11.19
CA GLU A 460 -36.13 -26.38 11.81
C GLU A 460 -36.29 -27.82 11.31
N ARG A 461 -36.14 -28.03 9.99
CA ARG A 461 -36.21 -29.38 9.39
C ARG A 461 -35.06 -30.28 9.85
N PHE A 462 -33.84 -29.75 9.93
CA PHE A 462 -32.69 -30.51 10.44
C PHE A 462 -32.78 -30.79 11.93
N GLU A 463 -33.33 -29.86 12.73
CA GLU A 463 -33.55 -30.08 14.16
C GLU A 463 -34.56 -31.19 14.40
N PHE A 464 -35.66 -31.21 13.63
CA PHE A 464 -36.62 -32.31 13.66
C PHE A 464 -36.01 -33.66 13.24
N LEU A 465 -35.18 -33.65 12.18
CA LEU A 465 -34.56 -34.86 11.64
C LEU A 465 -33.47 -35.44 12.56
N LEU A 466 -32.57 -34.60 13.05
CA LEU A 466 -31.35 -35.03 13.75
C LEU A 466 -31.51 -35.07 15.27
N GLN A 467 -32.53 -34.42 15.82
CA GLN A 467 -32.80 -34.33 17.26
C GLN A 467 -31.53 -34.04 18.08
N PRO A 468 -30.83 -32.93 17.80
CA PRO A 468 -29.53 -32.65 18.39
C PRO A 468 -29.62 -32.46 19.90
N ARG A 469 -28.52 -32.73 20.60
CA ARG A 469 -28.40 -32.49 22.05
C ARG A 469 -28.55 -31.01 22.40
N GLU A 470 -28.10 -30.13 21.50
CA GLU A 470 -28.26 -28.68 21.60
C GLU A 470 -29.14 -28.18 20.45
N SER A 471 -30.13 -27.36 20.76
CA SER A 471 -31.06 -26.82 19.76
C SER A 471 -30.32 -25.97 18.72
N TYR A 472 -30.45 -26.34 17.44
CA TYR A 472 -29.88 -25.57 16.34
C TYR A 472 -30.58 -24.22 16.18
N ILE A 473 -31.90 -24.17 16.40
CA ILE A 473 -32.70 -22.94 16.37
C ILE A 473 -32.29 -21.98 17.49
N ALA A 474 -32.01 -22.49 18.69
CA ALA A 474 -31.46 -21.67 19.77
C ALA A 474 -30.09 -21.08 19.38
N ARG A 475 -29.21 -21.89 18.78
CA ARG A 475 -27.89 -21.43 18.28
C ARG A 475 -28.01 -20.41 17.15
N LEU A 476 -28.92 -20.61 16.20
CA LEU A 476 -29.21 -19.68 15.11
C LEU A 476 -29.70 -18.34 15.65
N ASN A 477 -30.66 -18.36 16.59
CA ASN A 477 -31.18 -17.15 17.20
C ASN A 477 -30.11 -16.41 17.99
N LYS A 478 -29.24 -17.11 18.71
CA LYS A 478 -28.09 -16.52 19.40
C LYS A 478 -27.16 -15.77 18.44
N ILE A 479 -26.86 -16.34 17.27
CA ILE A 479 -26.03 -15.66 16.25
C ILE A 479 -26.78 -14.45 15.66
N ARG A 480 -28.10 -14.58 15.45
CA ARG A 480 -28.95 -13.51 14.89
C ARG A 480 -29.03 -12.29 15.79
N THR A 481 -29.17 -12.49 17.10
CA THR A 481 -29.40 -11.41 18.08
C THR A 481 -28.13 -10.88 18.74
N ALA A 482 -26.97 -11.49 18.49
CA ALA A 482 -25.72 -11.06 19.11
C ALA A 482 -25.37 -9.61 18.74
N GLU A 483 -25.06 -8.81 19.77
CA GLU A 483 -24.54 -7.46 19.65
C GLU A 483 -23.04 -7.44 19.32
N LEU A 484 -22.53 -6.29 18.85
CA LEU A 484 -21.13 -6.10 18.42
C LEU A 484 -20.09 -6.51 19.48
N GLY A 485 -20.42 -6.44 20.77
CA GLY A 485 -19.54 -6.85 21.88
C GLY A 485 -19.62 -8.34 22.25
N GLU A 486 -20.67 -9.05 21.84
CA GLU A 486 -20.89 -10.46 22.20
C GLU A 486 -20.38 -11.44 21.13
N ILE A 487 -20.23 -10.97 19.90
CA ILE A 487 -19.58 -11.73 18.83
C ILE A 487 -18.07 -11.60 19.04
N ASP A 488 -17.38 -12.72 19.33
CA ASP A 488 -15.91 -12.77 19.28
C ASP A 488 -15.44 -12.49 17.85
N LEU A 489 -15.29 -11.20 17.58
CA LEU A 489 -15.01 -10.66 16.28
C LEU A 489 -13.61 -11.06 15.81
N ALA A 490 -12.66 -11.24 16.73
CA ALA A 490 -11.32 -11.72 16.41
C ALA A 490 -11.38 -13.14 15.84
N THR A 491 -12.19 -14.02 16.44
CA THR A 491 -12.45 -15.37 15.92
C THR A 491 -13.19 -15.33 14.58
N CYS A 492 -14.23 -14.50 14.45
CA CYS A 492 -14.94 -14.35 13.18
C CYS A 492 -14.04 -13.78 12.05
N ILE A 493 -13.20 -12.81 12.36
CA ILE A 493 -12.22 -12.22 11.43
C ILE A 493 -11.20 -13.27 10.99
N ASN A 494 -10.70 -14.11 11.91
CA ASN A 494 -9.74 -15.17 11.58
C ASN A 494 -10.37 -16.26 10.68
N VAL A 495 -11.62 -16.65 10.94
CA VAL A 495 -12.38 -17.57 10.07
C VAL A 495 -12.63 -16.94 8.69
N LEU A 496 -13.01 -15.66 8.65
CA LEU A 496 -13.22 -14.90 7.41
C LEU A 496 -11.94 -14.74 6.59
N ILE A 497 -10.79 -14.49 7.23
CA ILE A 497 -9.47 -14.41 6.56
C ILE A 497 -9.10 -15.75 5.92
N LYS A 498 -9.43 -16.87 6.59
CA LYS A 498 -9.12 -18.23 6.12
C LYS A 498 -10.03 -18.67 4.97
N GLU A 499 -11.32 -18.36 5.05
CA GLU A 499 -12.35 -18.88 4.14
C GLU A 499 -12.75 -17.89 3.02
N VAL A 500 -12.46 -16.59 3.18
CA VAL A 500 -12.87 -15.53 2.25
C VAL A 500 -11.66 -14.67 1.84
N PRO A 501 -10.91 -15.06 0.78
CA PRO A 501 -9.74 -14.31 0.31
C PRO A 501 -10.02 -12.84 -0.06
N ARG A 502 -11.28 -12.51 -0.38
CA ARG A 502 -11.72 -11.13 -0.68
C ARG A 502 -11.93 -10.27 0.57
N PHE A 503 -12.18 -10.88 1.72
CA PHE A 503 -12.22 -10.18 3.01
C PHE A 503 -10.85 -9.62 3.35
N VAL A 504 -9.77 -10.36 3.05
CA VAL A 504 -8.39 -9.87 3.15
C VAL A 504 -8.18 -8.64 2.25
N ALA A 505 -8.68 -8.66 1.00
CA ALA A 505 -8.59 -7.51 0.11
C ALA A 505 -9.34 -6.27 0.63
N TRP A 506 -10.54 -6.44 1.18
CA TRP A 506 -11.31 -5.37 1.84
C TRP A 506 -10.61 -4.85 3.11
N LEU A 507 -10.07 -5.73 3.95
CA LEU A 507 -9.29 -5.36 5.15
C LEU A 507 -8.04 -4.54 4.81
N HIS A 508 -7.52 -4.65 3.59
CA HIS A 508 -6.39 -3.89 3.05
C HIS A 508 -6.81 -2.73 2.14
N GLY A 509 -8.09 -2.34 2.12
CA GLY A 509 -8.59 -1.20 1.33
C GLY A 509 -8.47 -1.36 -0.19
N ARG A 510 -8.36 -2.59 -0.70
CA ARG A 510 -8.23 -2.86 -2.14
C ARG A 510 -9.61 -3.19 -2.74
N GLN A 511 -9.98 -2.51 -3.83
CA GLN A 511 -10.95 -3.09 -4.76
C GLN A 511 -10.32 -4.30 -5.49
N PRO A 512 -11.07 -5.40 -5.71
CA PRO A 512 -10.54 -6.58 -6.38
C PRO A 512 -10.40 -6.31 -7.89
N ASN A 513 -9.24 -5.82 -8.32
CA ASN A 513 -8.89 -5.81 -9.73
C ASN A 513 -8.52 -7.23 -10.19
N LEU A 514 -9.39 -7.82 -11.00
CA LEU A 514 -9.14 -9.03 -11.78
C LEU A 514 -8.15 -8.69 -12.91
N SER A 515 -6.86 -8.74 -12.61
CA SER A 515 -5.81 -9.24 -13.51
C SER A 515 -4.44 -8.86 -12.95
N LYS A 516 -3.59 -9.85 -12.74
CA LYS A 516 -2.23 -9.90 -13.30
C LYS A 516 -1.49 -11.11 -12.72
N LYS A 517 -1.21 -12.07 -13.61
CA LYS A 517 -0.26 -13.16 -13.40
C LYS A 517 1.17 -12.60 -13.30
N ARG A 518 1.98 -13.32 -12.52
CA ARG A 518 3.43 -13.21 -12.30
C ARG A 518 4.26 -12.98 -13.58
N ASN A 519 5.42 -12.32 -13.42
CA ASN A 519 6.75 -12.67 -13.95
C ASN A 519 7.76 -11.60 -13.44
N PHE A 520 8.73 -11.89 -12.56
CA PHE A 520 10.02 -12.61 -12.64
C PHE A 520 11.13 -11.90 -13.47
N TRP A 521 12.29 -11.71 -12.79
CA TRP A 521 13.56 -11.05 -13.17
C TRP A 521 13.62 -9.51 -13.12
N ARG A 522 14.67 -8.95 -12.49
CA ARG A 522 15.39 -7.65 -12.76
C ARG A 522 15.95 -7.03 -11.46
N GLN A 523 17.28 -6.96 -11.36
CA GLN A 523 18.06 -6.37 -10.24
C GLN A 523 19.00 -5.22 -10.67
N ARG A 524 19.15 -4.90 -11.96
CA ARG A 524 20.34 -4.12 -12.42
C ARG A 524 20.12 -2.62 -12.65
N TRP A 525 18.87 -2.15 -12.73
CA TRP A 525 18.54 -0.79 -13.18
C TRP A 525 18.39 0.26 -12.08
N ILE A 526 17.74 -0.15 -10.99
CA ILE A 526 17.46 0.71 -9.86
C ILE A 526 18.75 1.06 -9.10
N TRP A 527 19.76 0.19 -9.20
CA TRP A 527 21.10 0.45 -8.67
C TRP A 527 21.88 1.51 -9.46
N LYS A 528 21.71 1.64 -10.79
CA LYS A 528 22.47 2.61 -11.60
C LYS A 528 21.91 4.04 -11.56
N ILE A 529 20.58 4.19 -11.57
CA ILE A 529 19.96 5.51 -11.29
C ILE A 529 20.13 5.82 -9.80
N GLY A 530 19.96 4.83 -8.91
CA GLY A 530 20.23 4.98 -7.48
C GLY A 530 21.65 5.44 -7.18
N LEU A 531 22.68 4.90 -7.83
CA LEU A 531 24.09 5.31 -7.68
C LEU A 531 24.40 6.65 -8.35
N GLY A 532 23.88 6.91 -9.56
CA GLY A 532 24.07 8.21 -10.23
C GLY A 532 23.39 9.35 -9.50
N VAL A 533 22.22 9.08 -8.89
CA VAL A 533 21.51 10.01 -8.01
C VAL A 533 22.18 10.05 -6.62
N LEU A 534 22.73 8.94 -6.10
CA LEU A 534 23.52 8.93 -4.86
C LEU A 534 24.77 9.79 -4.98
N ASP A 535 25.55 9.69 -6.06
CA ASP A 535 26.76 10.49 -6.25
C ASP A 535 26.43 11.98 -6.35
N ILE A 536 25.38 12.31 -7.11
CA ILE A 536 24.84 13.67 -7.21
C ILE A 536 24.36 14.19 -5.84
N MET A 537 23.77 13.32 -5.01
CA MET A 537 23.28 13.70 -3.68
C MET A 537 24.38 13.70 -2.61
N LEU A 538 25.44 12.91 -2.73
CA LEU A 538 26.45 12.70 -1.67
C LEU A 538 27.66 13.62 -1.78
N GLN A 539 27.99 14.21 -2.94
CA GLN A 539 29.16 15.08 -3.10
C GLN A 539 28.92 16.31 -3.99
N PRO A 540 28.44 17.44 -3.45
CA PRO A 540 28.31 18.69 -4.20
C PRO A 540 29.65 19.42 -4.47
N GLU A 541 30.78 19.00 -3.87
CA GLU A 541 32.05 19.76 -3.92
C GLU A 541 33.23 19.06 -4.63
N ARG A 542 33.05 17.93 -5.34
CA ARG A 542 34.16 17.30 -6.09
C ARG A 542 33.96 17.39 -7.61
N SER A 543 34.94 17.99 -8.29
CA SER A 543 35.04 18.00 -9.75
C SER A 543 35.08 16.56 -10.30
N ILE A 544 34.08 16.19 -11.09
CA ILE A 544 33.95 14.89 -11.78
C ILE A 544 34.94 14.86 -12.96
N PHE A 545 36.23 14.67 -12.69
CA PHE A 545 37.23 14.40 -13.73
C PHE A 545 37.96 13.07 -13.57
N SER A 546 37.61 12.20 -12.59
CA SER A 546 38.38 10.96 -12.34
C SER A 546 37.65 9.63 -12.58
N TRP A 547 36.48 9.60 -13.23
CA TRP A 547 35.71 8.35 -13.44
C TRP A 547 35.31 8.07 -14.90
N LEU A 548 35.80 8.87 -15.86
CA LEU A 548 35.58 8.64 -17.30
C LEU A 548 36.83 8.15 -18.04
N ILE A 549 37.88 7.78 -17.30
CA ILE A 549 39.02 7.02 -17.80
C ILE A 549 39.19 5.83 -16.85
N ASP A 550 38.36 4.79 -17.05
CA ASP A 550 38.66 3.35 -16.88
C ASP A 550 37.41 2.50 -17.18
#